data_AF-A0A9W6RFU3-F1
#
_entry.id   AF-A0A9W6RFU3-F1
#
_cell.length_a   1.000
_cell.length_b   1.000
_cell.length_c   1.000
_cell.angle_alpha   90.00
_cell.angle_beta   90.00
_cell.angle_gamma   90.00
#
_symmetry.space_group_name_H-M   'P 1'
#
loop_
_entity.id
_entity.type
_entity.pdbx_description
1 polymer ?
#
loop_
_entity_poly.entity_id
_entity_poly.type
_entity_poly.pdbx_seq_one_letter_code
_entity_poly.pdbx_strand_id
1 'polypeptide(L)'
;MSGVTARVGPYGTADLFVFPVGGILRPRVSTRGVEMIIDLVDTTTHSIEDALTAARDRVGGPAVGNVLTLVIVTTEADQYDALRASAEASREHPSRVIAVIPRGSDEATRMDAEIHVAEAGPGEIVLLRLYGLLVRHAESVVSPLLVPDAPLVTWWPGFAPERPGDGPLGRPAQRRVTDAVGNADPLGALERLGKAYLPGDTDLSWTRLTPWRSLPAAELDRPHDEVTGAVTEAEPRNPSAVLLGGWPAGSACRASRRSRAGCTGAARPNCSPRNCGASNRMTSTERPSSGGRGVSSCAVP
;
A
#
# COMPACT_ATOMS: atom_id res chain seq x y z
N MET A 1 -14.44 33.36 28.44
CA MET A 1 -14.99 32.82 27.17
C MET A 1 -13.92 31.94 26.56
N SER A 2 -13.98 30.64 26.82
CA SER A 2 -13.01 29.67 26.29
C SER A 2 -13.60 29.05 25.02
N GLY A 3 -12.91 29.21 23.90
CA GLY A 3 -13.21 28.50 22.65
C GLY A 3 -12.44 27.20 22.61
N VAL A 4 -13.16 26.08 22.54
CA VAL A 4 -12.62 24.74 22.26
C VAL A 4 -12.67 24.56 20.75
N THR A 5 -11.53 24.26 20.12
CA THR A 5 -11.50 23.85 18.70
C THR A 5 -11.20 22.36 18.65
N ALA A 6 -12.23 21.58 18.33
CA ALA A 6 -12.09 20.15 18.04
C ALA A 6 -11.79 19.99 16.54
N ARG A 7 -10.78 19.18 16.19
CA ARG A 7 -10.55 18.73 14.82
C ARG A 7 -10.72 17.21 14.79
N VAL A 8 -11.68 16.76 14.00
CA VAL A 8 -12.00 15.34 13.78
C VAL A 8 -11.00 14.79 12.76
N GLY A 9 -10.23 13.77 13.15
CA GLY A 9 -9.36 13.03 12.24
C GLY A 9 -10.15 12.02 11.39
N PRO A 10 -9.57 11.48 10.31
CA PRO A 10 -10.23 10.56 9.37
C PRO A 10 -10.71 9.23 9.98
N TYR A 11 -10.40 8.95 11.25
CA TYR A 11 -10.83 7.75 11.98
C TYR A 11 -11.61 8.02 13.29
N GLY A 12 -12.05 9.26 13.54
CA GLY A 12 -13.21 9.51 14.41
C GLY A 12 -13.08 9.49 15.94
N THR A 13 -11.93 9.78 16.56
CA THR A 13 -11.85 10.04 18.01
C THR A 13 -10.95 11.22 18.36
N ALA A 14 -11.26 11.91 19.47
CA ALA A 14 -10.55 13.08 19.98
C ALA A 14 -10.05 12.78 21.39
N ASP A 15 -8.83 13.19 21.77
CA ASP A 15 -8.48 13.40 23.18
C ASP A 15 -7.16 14.17 23.45
N LEU A 16 -7.10 14.71 24.67
CA LEU A 16 -6.13 15.64 25.26
C LEU A 16 -4.81 14.99 25.73
N PHE A 17 -3.70 15.75 25.68
CA PHE A 17 -2.39 15.35 26.21
C PHE A 17 -1.90 16.26 27.35
N VAL A 18 -1.27 15.67 28.37
CA VAL A 18 -0.49 16.35 29.42
C VAL A 18 0.86 15.63 29.57
N PHE A 19 1.96 16.39 29.60
CA PHE A 19 3.34 15.90 29.76
C PHE A 19 4.02 16.49 31.00
N PRO A 20 4.90 15.73 31.68
CA PRO A 20 6.01 16.34 32.40
C PRO A 20 7.39 15.75 32.03
N VAL A 21 8.42 16.57 32.32
CA VAL A 21 9.79 16.59 31.79
C VAL A 21 10.81 15.90 32.71
N GLY A 22 11.79 15.18 32.11
CA GLY A 22 13.20 15.12 32.54
C GLY A 22 13.64 14.07 33.57
N GLY A 23 14.53 13.14 33.18
CA GLY A 23 15.29 12.27 34.09
C GLY A 23 16.13 11.19 33.39
N ILE A 24 17.34 10.94 33.91
CA ILE A 24 18.46 10.14 33.36
C ILE A 24 18.10 8.66 33.09
N LEU A 25 18.65 8.13 31.98
CA LEU A 25 18.33 6.88 31.29
C LEU A 25 18.52 5.60 32.11
N ARG A 26 17.40 5.11 32.65
CA ARG A 26 17.11 3.68 32.77
C ARG A 26 15.95 3.37 31.84
N PRO A 27 15.93 2.20 31.16
CA PRO A 27 14.75 1.80 30.40
C PRO A 27 13.53 1.88 31.30
N ARG A 28 12.60 2.76 30.95
CA ARG A 28 11.37 2.92 31.70
C ARG A 28 10.45 1.80 31.28
N VAL A 29 10.22 0.85 32.19
CA VAL A 29 9.25 -0.21 31.97
C VAL A 29 7.92 0.27 32.54
N SER A 30 6.92 0.44 31.68
CA SER A 30 5.55 0.75 32.08
C SER A 30 4.65 -0.39 31.63
N THR A 31 3.94 -1.00 32.57
CA THR A 31 2.86 -1.96 32.29
C THR A 31 1.52 -1.23 32.34
N ARG A 32 0.98 -0.86 31.17
CA ARG A 32 -0.41 -0.39 31.06
C ARG A 32 -1.24 -1.54 30.51
N GLY A 33 -1.76 -2.40 31.38
CA GLY A 33 -2.70 -3.47 31.04
C GLY A 33 -2.24 -4.42 29.92
N VAL A 34 -1.65 -5.56 30.28
CA VAL A 34 -1.30 -6.70 29.38
C VAL A 34 -0.19 -6.43 28.35
N GLU A 35 0.30 -5.19 28.25
CA GLU A 35 1.38 -4.79 27.35
C GLU A 35 2.57 -4.24 28.15
N MET A 36 3.76 -4.79 27.89
CA MET A 36 5.02 -4.27 28.43
C MET A 36 5.64 -3.31 27.42
N ILE A 37 5.83 -2.06 27.84
CA ILE A 37 6.49 -1.01 27.04
C ILE A 37 7.86 -0.70 27.65
N ILE A 38 8.89 -0.67 26.81
CA ILE A 38 10.27 -0.33 27.18
C ILE A 38 10.71 0.87 26.35
N ASP A 39 10.96 2.00 27.02
CA ASP A 39 11.46 3.22 26.39
C ASP A 39 13.01 3.27 26.42
N LEU A 40 13.62 3.56 25.28
CA LEU A 40 15.07 3.74 25.09
C LEU A 40 15.33 5.08 24.40
N VAL A 41 16.00 6.01 25.08
CA VAL A 41 16.38 7.33 24.52
C VAL A 41 17.85 7.31 24.15
N ASP A 42 18.20 7.98 23.05
CA ASP A 42 19.57 8.09 22.53
C ASP A 42 20.30 6.74 22.53
N THR A 43 19.69 5.79 21.80
CA THR A 43 20.02 4.38 21.87
C THR A 43 20.71 3.88 20.60
N THR A 44 21.18 2.63 20.67
CA THR A 44 21.80 1.92 19.55
C THR A 44 20.99 0.68 19.21
N THR A 45 21.14 0.17 17.99
CA THR A 45 20.49 -1.06 17.58
C THR A 45 20.84 -2.23 18.50
N HIS A 46 22.10 -2.34 18.95
CA HIS A 46 22.53 -3.38 19.89
C HIS A 46 21.73 -3.33 21.20
N SER A 47 21.53 -2.13 21.76
CA SER A 47 20.74 -1.95 22.98
C SER A 47 19.26 -2.30 22.79
N ILE A 48 18.72 -2.12 21.58
CA ILE A 48 17.35 -2.53 21.23
C ILE A 48 17.25 -4.06 21.19
N GLU A 49 18.22 -4.75 20.58
CA GLU A 49 18.27 -6.22 20.51
C GLU A 49 18.40 -6.86 21.89
N ASP A 50 19.24 -6.28 22.76
CA ASP A 50 19.38 -6.71 24.16
C ASP A 50 18.05 -6.55 24.92
N ALA A 51 17.39 -5.41 24.74
CA ALA A 51 16.11 -5.13 25.38
C ALA A 51 14.99 -6.06 24.87
N LEU A 52 14.96 -6.36 23.56
CA LEU A 52 14.03 -7.34 22.98
C LEU A 52 14.26 -8.74 23.56
N THR A 53 15.52 -9.17 23.66
CA THR A 53 15.86 -10.48 24.21
C THR A 53 15.46 -10.58 25.68
N ALA A 54 15.80 -9.58 26.49
CA ALA A 54 15.41 -9.51 27.89
C ALA A 54 13.89 -9.45 28.08
N ALA A 55 13.17 -8.80 27.16
CA ALA A 55 11.72 -8.74 27.18
C ALA A 55 11.07 -10.10 26.93
N ARG A 56 11.56 -10.86 25.95
CA ARG A 56 11.09 -12.24 25.69
C ARG A 56 11.28 -13.14 26.90
N ASP A 57 12.46 -13.09 27.51
CA ASP A 57 12.80 -13.91 28.68
C ASP A 57 11.84 -13.67 29.85
N ARG A 58 11.39 -12.42 30.03
CA ARG A 58 10.44 -12.04 31.09
C ARG A 58 9.01 -12.52 30.82
N VAL A 59 8.57 -12.47 29.57
CA VAL A 59 7.22 -12.92 29.19
C VAL A 59 7.12 -14.45 29.20
N GLY A 60 8.25 -15.17 29.19
CA GLY A 60 8.28 -16.63 29.33
C GLY A 60 7.68 -17.38 28.14
N GLY A 61 7.40 -16.69 27.03
CA GLY A 61 6.92 -17.28 25.80
C GLY A 61 8.06 -17.88 24.97
N PRO A 62 7.84 -19.00 24.25
CA PRO A 62 8.79 -19.43 23.22
C PRO A 62 9.00 -18.32 22.21
N ALA A 63 10.17 -18.30 21.54
CA ALA A 63 10.40 -17.45 20.39
C ALA A 63 9.25 -17.66 19.40
N VAL A 64 8.34 -16.68 19.34
CA VAL A 64 7.22 -16.74 18.41
C VAL A 64 7.85 -16.80 17.03
N GLY A 65 7.56 -17.87 16.28
CA GLY A 65 8.05 -18.04 14.93
C GLY A 65 7.43 -16.99 14.04
N ASN A 66 8.06 -15.80 14.00
CA ASN A 66 7.61 -14.71 13.16
C ASN A 66 7.64 -15.18 11.71
N VAL A 67 6.50 -15.09 11.03
CA VAL A 67 6.36 -15.48 9.63
C VAL A 67 6.76 -14.37 8.68
N LEU A 68 6.96 -13.13 9.18
CA LEU A 68 7.47 -11.99 8.44
C LEU A 68 8.05 -10.91 9.37
N THR A 69 8.83 -9.99 8.79
CA THR A 69 9.12 -8.68 9.38
C THR A 69 8.35 -7.60 8.60
N LEU A 70 7.54 -6.80 9.30
CA LEU A 70 6.79 -5.68 8.74
C LEU A 70 7.46 -4.37 9.13
N VAL A 71 8.08 -3.70 8.17
CA VAL A 71 8.63 -2.35 8.34
C VAL A 71 7.56 -1.34 7.93
N ILE A 72 7.19 -0.46 8.84
CA ILE A 72 6.20 0.59 8.59
C ILE A 72 6.92 1.94 8.58
N VAL A 73 6.80 2.70 7.50
CA VAL A 73 7.38 4.06 7.45
C VAL A 73 6.26 5.06 7.56
N THR A 74 6.20 5.78 8.67
CA THR A 74 5.06 6.63 9.02
C THR A 74 5.48 7.92 9.70
N THR A 75 4.53 8.82 9.93
CA THR A 75 4.73 10.04 10.71
C THR A 75 4.32 9.82 12.16
N GLU A 76 4.73 10.71 13.05
CA GLU A 76 4.27 10.69 14.45
C GLU A 76 2.76 10.84 14.59
N ALA A 77 2.13 11.58 13.67
CA ALA A 77 0.69 11.80 13.69
C ALA A 77 -0.08 10.53 13.33
N ASP A 78 0.46 9.72 12.41
CA ASP A 78 -0.22 8.55 11.85
C ASP A 78 0.26 7.22 12.47
N GLN A 79 1.27 7.26 13.35
CA GLN A 79 1.87 6.04 13.93
C GLN A 79 0.86 5.18 14.66
N TYR A 80 -0.08 5.79 15.39
CA TYR A 80 -1.01 5.06 16.25
C TYR A 80 -1.91 4.15 15.41
N ASP A 81 -2.50 4.70 14.35
CA ASP A 81 -3.37 3.94 13.47
C ASP A 81 -2.61 2.84 12.71
N ALA A 82 -1.38 3.14 12.27
CA ALA A 82 -0.53 2.17 11.59
C ALA A 82 -0.12 1.01 12.51
N LEU A 83 0.30 1.32 13.75
CA LEU A 83 0.64 0.32 14.75
C LEU A 83 -0.57 -0.51 15.14
N ARG A 84 -1.73 0.11 15.37
CA ARG A 84 -2.99 -0.60 15.68
C ARG A 84 -3.38 -1.56 14.56
N ALA A 85 -3.31 -1.11 13.30
CA ALA A 85 -3.59 -1.96 12.14
C ALA A 85 -2.60 -3.13 12.03
N SER A 86 -1.32 -2.88 12.30
CA SER A 86 -0.30 -3.93 12.30
C SER A 86 -0.48 -4.93 13.44
N ALA A 87 -0.85 -4.47 14.63
CA ALA A 87 -1.12 -5.31 15.79
C ALA A 87 -2.32 -6.24 15.54
N GLU A 88 -3.34 -5.75 14.86
CA GLU A 88 -4.47 -6.58 14.41
C GLU A 88 -3.99 -7.68 13.44
N ALA A 89 -3.23 -7.30 12.42
CA ALA A 89 -2.70 -8.26 11.44
C ALA A 89 -1.76 -9.30 12.07
N SER A 90 -0.97 -8.89 13.07
CA SER A 90 -0.04 -9.78 13.79
C SER A 90 -0.74 -10.88 14.58
N ARG A 91 -2.03 -10.72 14.96
CA ARG A 91 -2.79 -11.79 15.62
C ARG A 91 -2.97 -13.01 14.72
N GLU A 92 -3.19 -12.80 13.43
CA GLU A 92 -3.36 -13.86 12.44
C GLU A 92 -2.01 -14.30 11.84
N HIS A 93 -1.07 -13.37 11.75
CA HIS A 93 0.24 -13.58 11.13
C HIS A 93 1.34 -13.05 12.06
N PRO A 94 1.81 -13.88 13.03
CA PRO A 94 2.85 -13.49 13.96
C PRO A 94 4.03 -12.83 13.26
N SER A 95 4.31 -11.57 13.58
CA SER A 95 5.32 -10.79 12.86
C SER A 95 6.08 -9.85 13.78
N ARG A 96 7.33 -9.56 13.42
CA ARG A 96 8.05 -8.43 14.02
C ARG A 96 7.67 -7.17 13.26
N VAL A 97 7.10 -6.20 13.96
CA VAL A 97 6.78 -4.89 13.41
C VAL A 97 7.90 -3.92 13.78
N ILE A 98 8.44 -3.22 12.79
CA ILE A 98 9.41 -2.15 12.99
C ILE A 98 8.83 -0.87 12.38
N ALA A 99 8.32 0.02 13.20
CA ALA A 99 7.82 1.32 12.76
C ALA A 99 8.95 2.35 12.77
N VAL A 100 9.23 2.96 11.62
CA VAL A 100 10.25 3.98 11.42
C VAL A 100 9.58 5.32 11.26
N ILE A 101 9.88 6.24 12.17
CA ILE A 101 9.42 7.62 12.16
C ILE A 101 10.62 8.53 11.91
N PRO A 102 10.84 8.99 10.67
CA PRO A 102 11.82 10.01 10.40
C PRO A 102 11.39 11.33 11.05
N ARG A 103 12.28 11.93 11.84
CA ARG A 103 12.13 13.23 12.49
C ARG A 103 12.93 14.29 11.74
N GLY A 104 13.26 15.41 12.38
CA GLY A 104 14.02 16.49 11.74
C GLY A 104 15.42 16.04 11.32
N SER A 105 15.77 16.23 10.04
CA SER A 105 17.12 15.96 9.52
C SER A 105 18.18 16.95 10.01
N ASP A 106 17.73 18.09 10.55
CA ASP A 106 18.58 19.20 11.00
C ASP A 106 18.87 19.11 12.51
N GLU A 107 18.32 18.10 13.19
CA GLU A 107 18.61 17.81 14.59
C GLU A 107 19.94 17.04 14.75
N ALA A 108 20.45 16.99 15.98
CA ALA A 108 21.55 16.11 16.32
C ALA A 108 21.21 14.65 16.00
N THR A 109 22.17 13.93 15.43
CA THR A 109 22.04 12.50 15.09
C THR A 109 21.83 11.69 16.37
N ARG A 110 20.63 11.13 16.52
CA ARG A 110 20.25 10.23 17.62
C ARG A 110 19.10 9.32 17.18
N MET A 111 18.87 8.26 17.94
CA MET A 111 17.74 7.37 17.77
C MET A 111 17.07 7.14 19.11
N ASP A 112 15.75 7.27 19.14
CA ASP A 112 14.93 6.83 20.28
C ASP A 112 14.12 5.61 19.84
N ALA A 113 13.86 4.68 20.77
CA ALA A 113 13.08 3.50 20.51
C ALA A 113 12.06 3.21 21.61
N GLU A 114 10.87 2.74 21.22
CA GLU A 114 9.89 2.15 22.13
C GLU A 114 9.67 0.70 21.72
N ILE A 115 9.78 -0.22 22.66
CA ILE A 115 9.55 -1.65 22.43
C ILE A 115 8.26 -2.03 23.12
N HIS A 116 7.32 -2.57 22.37
CA HIS A 116 6.08 -3.12 22.88
C HIS A 116 6.12 -4.64 22.75
N VAL A 117 5.93 -5.29 23.88
CA VAL A 117 5.81 -6.76 23.95
C VAL A 117 4.48 -7.08 24.61
N ALA A 118 3.60 -7.74 23.84
CA ALA A 118 2.34 -8.22 24.36
C ALA A 118 2.58 -9.45 25.27
N GLU A 119 1.97 -9.49 26.45
CA GLU A 119 2.11 -10.64 27.37
C GLU A 119 1.42 -11.91 26.85
N ALA A 120 0.38 -11.76 26.03
CA ALA A 120 -0.48 -12.86 25.57
C ALA A 120 -0.73 -12.86 24.05
N GLY A 121 0.05 -12.12 23.28
CA GLY A 121 -0.16 -11.95 21.84
C GLY A 121 1.11 -12.15 21.02
N PRO A 122 1.01 -12.72 19.81
CA PRO A 122 2.15 -12.80 18.91
C PRO A 122 2.50 -11.41 18.36
N GLY A 123 3.76 -11.02 18.51
CA GLY A 123 4.31 -9.85 17.83
C GLY A 123 5.15 -8.96 18.74
N GLU A 124 6.33 -8.61 18.23
CA GLU A 124 7.20 -7.59 18.81
C GLU A 124 7.02 -6.34 17.98
N ILE A 125 6.66 -5.22 18.61
CA ILE A 125 6.61 -3.93 17.94
C ILE A 125 7.79 -3.09 18.42
N VAL A 126 8.61 -2.64 17.49
CA VAL A 126 9.70 -1.71 17.73
C VAL A 126 9.39 -0.42 17.01
N LEU A 127 9.14 0.64 17.76
CA LEU A 127 8.95 1.98 17.25
C LEU A 127 10.28 2.72 17.29
N LEU A 128 10.77 3.21 16.16
CA LEU A 128 12.04 3.90 16.00
C LEU A 128 11.80 5.35 15.59
N ARG A 129 12.31 6.30 16.36
CA ARG A 129 12.36 7.71 15.99
C ARG A 129 13.78 8.06 15.59
N LEU A 130 13.97 8.41 14.31
CA LEU A 130 15.29 8.68 13.74
C LEU A 130 15.48 10.18 13.57
N TYR A 131 16.59 10.71 14.06
CA TYR A 131 16.94 12.13 14.00
C TYR A 131 18.24 12.35 13.23
N GLY A 132 18.41 13.56 12.68
CA GLY A 132 19.64 13.96 12.03
C GLY A 132 20.00 13.07 10.84
N LEU A 133 21.25 12.61 10.78
CA LEU A 133 21.76 11.80 9.67
C LEU A 133 21.08 10.42 9.57
N LEU A 134 20.55 9.87 10.67
CA LEU A 134 19.91 8.55 10.65
C LEU A 134 18.65 8.51 9.79
N VAL A 135 17.99 9.65 9.57
CA VAL A 135 16.84 9.76 8.67
C VAL A 135 17.19 9.30 7.25
N ARG A 136 18.44 9.53 6.79
CA ARG A 136 18.90 9.13 5.45
C ARG A 136 19.44 7.70 5.39
N HIS A 137 19.63 7.06 6.54
CA HIS A 137 20.25 5.73 6.68
C HIS A 137 19.35 4.76 7.45
N ALA A 138 18.03 4.89 7.29
CA ALA A 138 17.06 4.03 7.98
C ALA A 138 17.28 2.54 7.70
N GLU A 139 17.73 2.16 6.49
CA GLU A 139 18.06 0.76 6.17
C GLU A 139 19.14 0.19 7.08
N SER A 140 20.16 0.97 7.42
CA SER A 140 21.28 0.52 8.26
C SER A 140 20.84 0.32 9.71
N VAL A 141 19.84 1.08 10.15
CA VAL A 141 19.24 0.93 11.49
C VAL A 141 18.33 -0.29 11.55
N VAL A 142 17.52 -0.51 10.51
CA VAL A 142 16.50 -1.56 10.46
C VAL A 142 17.09 -2.93 10.17
N SER A 143 18.11 -3.03 9.30
CA SER A 143 18.70 -4.30 8.86
C SER A 143 19.08 -5.27 9.98
N PRO A 144 19.79 -4.85 11.06
CA PRO A 144 20.10 -5.75 12.17
C PRO A 144 18.87 -6.20 12.98
N LEU A 145 17.80 -5.39 13.03
CA LEU A 145 16.56 -5.71 13.75
C LEU A 145 15.64 -6.70 13.02
N LEU A 146 15.96 -7.03 11.77
CA LEU A 146 15.16 -7.97 10.96
C LEU A 146 15.17 -9.36 11.57
N VAL A 147 14.06 -10.09 11.43
CA VAL A 147 14.04 -11.52 11.75
C VAL A 147 14.80 -12.28 10.65
N PRO A 148 15.85 -13.06 10.97
CA PRO A 148 16.55 -13.87 10.00
C PRO A 148 15.59 -14.82 9.25
N ASP A 149 15.81 -14.99 7.95
CA ASP A 149 15.07 -15.92 7.08
C ASP A 149 13.55 -15.66 6.94
N ALA A 150 13.02 -14.59 7.55
CA ALA A 150 11.64 -14.16 7.38
C ALA A 150 11.51 -13.16 6.21
N PRO A 151 10.44 -13.23 5.41
CA PRO A 151 10.17 -12.23 4.38
C PRO A 151 9.99 -10.83 5.00
N LEU A 152 10.57 -9.84 4.33
CA LEU A 152 10.47 -8.43 4.65
C LEU A 152 9.36 -7.80 3.81
N VAL A 153 8.42 -7.17 4.51
CA VAL A 153 7.36 -6.33 3.94
C VAL A 153 7.61 -4.89 4.38
N THR A 154 7.62 -3.95 3.44
CA THR A 154 7.66 -2.52 3.76
C THR A 154 6.32 -1.88 3.43
N TRP A 155 5.77 -1.10 4.35
CA TRP A 155 4.48 -0.45 4.21
C TRP A 155 4.58 1.05 4.46
N TRP A 156 4.03 1.82 3.51
CA TRP A 156 3.81 3.26 3.63
C TRP A 156 2.30 3.51 3.72
N PRO A 157 1.72 3.69 4.92
CA PRO A 157 0.29 4.01 5.10
C PRO A 157 -0.11 5.36 4.52
N GLY A 158 0.84 6.29 4.37
CA GLY A 158 0.61 7.61 3.80
C GLY A 158 1.55 7.87 2.64
N PHE A 159 2.52 8.77 2.87
CA PHE A 159 3.46 9.17 1.82
C PHE A 159 4.48 8.07 1.53
N ALA A 160 4.34 7.44 0.37
CA ALA A 160 5.33 6.53 -0.18
C ALA A 160 6.38 7.31 -1.00
N PRO A 161 7.65 6.84 -1.07
CA PRO A 161 8.63 7.34 -2.01
C PRO A 161 8.11 7.25 -3.45
N GLU A 162 8.61 8.12 -4.34
CA GLU A 162 8.21 8.11 -5.76
C GLU A 162 8.43 6.75 -6.43
N ARG A 163 9.48 6.04 -5.99
CA ARG A 163 9.85 4.71 -6.49
C ARG A 163 10.07 3.78 -5.29
N PRO A 164 9.02 3.15 -4.75
CA PRO A 164 9.12 2.35 -3.54
C PRO A 164 10.18 1.25 -3.62
N GLY A 165 10.31 0.57 -4.76
CA GLY A 165 11.28 -0.51 -4.94
C GLY A 165 12.75 -0.10 -5.06
N ASP A 166 13.03 1.18 -5.30
CA ASP A 166 14.39 1.70 -5.37
C ASP A 166 14.84 2.37 -4.05
N GLY A 167 13.90 2.62 -3.14
CA GLY A 167 14.17 3.25 -1.85
C GLY A 167 14.94 2.33 -0.89
N PRO A 168 15.63 2.90 0.11
CA PRO A 168 16.51 2.15 1.03
C PRO A 168 15.77 1.04 1.80
N LEU A 169 14.55 1.32 2.25
CA LEU A 169 13.73 0.33 2.95
C LEU A 169 12.94 -0.58 2.01
N GLY A 170 12.65 -0.15 0.78
CA GLY A 170 11.84 -0.93 -0.16
C GLY A 170 12.64 -1.90 -1.04
N ARG A 171 13.88 -1.56 -1.40
CA ARG A 171 14.78 -2.42 -2.18
C ARG A 171 15.01 -3.79 -1.54
N PRO A 172 15.28 -3.93 -0.23
CA PRO A 172 15.44 -5.25 0.39
C PRO A 172 14.12 -6.00 0.60
N ALA A 173 12.97 -5.33 0.50
CA ALA A 173 11.67 -5.91 0.77
C ALA A 173 11.14 -6.76 -0.40
N GLN A 174 10.62 -7.95 -0.11
CA GLN A 174 9.96 -8.78 -1.13
C GLN A 174 8.56 -8.26 -1.46
N ARG A 175 7.93 -7.57 -0.50
CA ARG A 175 6.63 -6.90 -0.69
C ARG A 175 6.69 -5.45 -0.25
N ARG A 176 6.12 -4.58 -1.08
CA ARG A 176 6.04 -3.14 -0.83
C ARG A 176 4.59 -2.73 -0.91
N VAL A 177 4.04 -2.30 0.21
CA VAL A 177 2.64 -1.92 0.35
C VAL A 177 2.55 -0.40 0.41
N THR A 178 1.70 0.18 -0.42
CA THR A 178 1.46 1.63 -0.48
C THR A 178 -0.03 1.92 -0.31
N ASP A 179 -0.38 3.16 -0.01
CA ASP A 179 -1.77 3.58 0.07
C ASP A 179 -2.00 4.96 -0.55
N ALA A 180 -2.36 4.97 -1.83
CA ALA A 180 -2.67 6.19 -2.57
C ALA A 180 -3.80 7.01 -1.92
N VAL A 181 -4.77 6.39 -1.23
CA VAL A 181 -5.90 7.11 -0.61
C VAL A 181 -5.43 8.09 0.46
N GLY A 182 -4.39 7.74 1.21
CA GLY A 182 -3.84 8.58 2.28
C GLY A 182 -3.04 9.79 1.79
N ASN A 183 -2.84 9.94 0.47
CA ASN A 183 -2.04 11.03 -0.09
C ASN A 183 -2.87 12.29 -0.33
N ALA A 184 -2.23 13.47 -0.26
CA ALA A 184 -2.91 14.75 -0.53
C ALA A 184 -3.49 14.85 -1.96
N ASP A 185 -2.85 14.18 -2.91
CA ASP A 185 -3.35 13.95 -4.28
C ASP A 185 -3.37 12.43 -4.56
N PRO A 186 -4.49 11.74 -4.26
CA PRO A 186 -4.58 10.29 -4.41
C PRO A 186 -4.43 9.81 -5.84
N LEU A 187 -5.00 10.53 -6.81
CA LEU A 187 -4.94 10.13 -8.21
C LEU A 187 -3.53 10.34 -8.78
N GLY A 188 -2.90 11.47 -8.48
CA GLY A 188 -1.51 11.69 -8.87
C GLY A 188 -0.55 10.71 -8.20
N ALA A 189 -0.79 10.35 -6.93
CA ALA A 189 -0.03 9.30 -6.25
C ALA A 189 -0.17 7.95 -6.97
N LEU A 190 -1.40 7.55 -7.29
CA LEU A 190 -1.67 6.31 -8.01
C LEU A 190 -0.98 6.28 -9.39
N GLU A 191 -1.05 7.38 -10.15
CA GLU A 191 -0.41 7.49 -11.46
C GLU A 191 1.13 7.38 -11.35
N ARG A 192 1.74 8.06 -10.37
CA ARG A 192 3.19 7.98 -10.12
C ARG A 192 3.61 6.57 -9.74
N LEU A 193 2.89 5.93 -8.82
CA LEU A 193 3.14 4.56 -8.39
C LEU A 193 3.01 3.57 -9.57
N GLY A 194 2.00 3.75 -10.43
CA GLY A 194 1.83 2.95 -11.64
C GLY A 194 3.01 3.07 -12.62
N LYS A 195 3.58 4.27 -12.79
CA LYS A 195 4.78 4.49 -13.64
C LYS A 195 6.06 3.90 -13.06
N ALA A 196 6.13 3.79 -11.74
CA ALA A 196 7.29 3.29 -11.00
C ALA A 196 7.18 1.81 -10.59
N TYR A 197 6.10 1.14 -10.99
CA TYR A 197 5.75 -0.20 -10.53
C TYR A 197 6.88 -1.22 -10.76
N LEU A 198 7.18 -1.99 -9.71
CA LEU A 198 8.01 -3.18 -9.77
C LEU A 198 7.25 -4.40 -9.24
N PRO A 199 7.55 -5.61 -9.72
CA PRO A 199 7.02 -6.84 -9.13
C PRO A 199 7.28 -6.87 -7.62
N GLY A 200 6.22 -7.09 -6.84
CA GLY A 200 6.25 -7.01 -5.37
C GLY A 200 5.53 -5.79 -4.80
N ASP A 201 5.24 -4.78 -5.63
CA ASP A 201 4.48 -3.59 -5.25
C ASP A 201 2.98 -3.90 -5.21
N THR A 202 2.31 -3.42 -4.18
CA THR A 202 0.86 -3.46 -4.06
C THR A 202 0.37 -2.15 -3.45
N ASP A 203 -0.68 -1.56 -4.03
CA ASP A 203 -1.38 -0.45 -3.41
C ASP A 203 -2.67 -0.95 -2.74
N LEU A 204 -2.95 -0.50 -1.52
CA LEU A 204 -4.14 -0.92 -0.77
C LEU A 204 -5.46 -0.49 -1.44
N SER A 205 -5.45 0.52 -2.30
CA SER A 205 -6.60 0.89 -3.13
C SER A 205 -7.03 -0.25 -4.05
N TRP A 206 -6.08 -1.08 -4.53
CA TRP A 206 -6.40 -2.29 -5.30
C TRP A 206 -7.00 -3.38 -4.40
N THR A 207 -6.41 -3.60 -3.22
CA THR A 207 -6.88 -4.62 -2.28
C THR A 207 -8.31 -4.33 -1.79
N ARG A 208 -8.64 -3.05 -1.53
CA ARG A 208 -9.99 -2.60 -1.14
C ARG A 208 -11.08 -2.93 -2.17
N LEU A 209 -10.70 -3.15 -3.43
CA LEU A 209 -11.62 -3.55 -4.48
C LEU A 209 -11.93 -5.03 -4.49
N THR A 210 -11.29 -5.88 -3.68
CA THR A 210 -11.49 -7.33 -3.75
C THR A 210 -12.97 -7.72 -3.70
N PRO A 211 -13.81 -7.21 -2.77
CA PRO A 211 -15.25 -7.50 -2.80
C PRO A 211 -15.96 -7.00 -4.06
N TRP A 212 -15.59 -5.78 -4.51
CA TRP A 212 -16.15 -5.13 -5.69
C TRP A 212 -15.75 -5.78 -7.01
N ARG A 213 -14.63 -6.51 -7.05
CA ARG A 213 -14.19 -7.30 -8.20
C ARG A 213 -14.80 -8.69 -8.21
N SER A 214 -14.92 -9.31 -7.03
CA SER A 214 -15.45 -10.67 -6.90
C SER A 214 -16.90 -10.78 -7.38
N LEU A 215 -17.73 -9.77 -7.11
CA LEU A 215 -19.14 -9.80 -7.51
C LEU A 215 -19.34 -9.77 -9.04
N PRO A 216 -18.79 -8.79 -9.80
CA PRO A 216 -18.84 -8.83 -11.26
C PRO A 216 -18.17 -10.06 -11.86
N ALA A 217 -17.03 -10.51 -11.32
CA ALA A 217 -16.39 -11.73 -11.81
C ALA A 217 -17.33 -12.94 -11.72
N ALA A 218 -17.99 -13.14 -10.59
CA ALA A 218 -18.90 -14.26 -10.38
C ALA A 218 -20.16 -14.21 -11.28
N GLU A 219 -20.59 -13.03 -11.73
CA GLU A 219 -21.66 -12.89 -12.73
C GLU A 219 -21.13 -13.17 -14.14
N LEU A 220 -19.95 -12.66 -14.47
CA LEU A 220 -19.32 -12.85 -15.79
C LEU A 220 -18.82 -14.29 -16.02
N ASP A 221 -18.61 -15.07 -14.96
CA ASP A 221 -18.28 -16.49 -15.06
C ASP A 221 -19.49 -17.37 -15.44
N ARG A 222 -20.72 -16.83 -15.37
CA ARG A 222 -21.95 -17.53 -15.79
C ARG A 222 -22.27 -17.24 -17.26
N PRO A 223 -23.10 -18.07 -17.93
CA PRO A 223 -23.58 -17.74 -19.27
C PRO A 223 -24.31 -16.41 -19.27
N HIS A 224 -23.82 -15.46 -20.06
CA HIS A 224 -24.37 -14.12 -20.20
C HIS A 224 -24.30 -13.67 -21.66
N ASP A 225 -25.14 -12.70 -22.03
CA ASP A 225 -25.05 -12.04 -23.32
C ASP A 225 -23.80 -11.15 -23.42
N GLU A 226 -23.48 -10.66 -24.61
CA GLU A 226 -22.32 -9.78 -24.81
C GLU A 226 -22.40 -8.53 -23.93
N VAL A 227 -21.36 -8.30 -23.12
CA VAL A 227 -21.25 -7.12 -22.26
C VAL A 227 -20.80 -5.93 -23.10
N THR A 228 -21.69 -4.95 -23.25
CA THR A 228 -21.45 -3.75 -24.08
C THR A 228 -20.73 -2.63 -23.34
N GLY A 229 -20.67 -2.68 -22.00
CA GLY A 229 -19.95 -1.70 -21.20
C GLY A 229 -20.14 -1.89 -19.69
N ALA A 230 -19.37 -1.13 -18.92
CA ALA A 230 -19.49 -1.03 -17.48
C ALA A 230 -19.28 0.43 -17.06
N VAL A 231 -19.97 0.86 -16.00
CA VAL A 231 -19.83 2.19 -15.40
C VAL A 231 -19.42 2.02 -13.95
N THR A 232 -18.45 2.80 -13.50
CA THR A 232 -18.03 2.85 -12.10
C THR A 232 -18.32 4.23 -11.55
N GLU A 233 -19.12 4.30 -10.49
CA GLU A 233 -19.46 5.52 -9.78
C GLU A 233 -18.84 5.51 -8.38
N ALA A 234 -18.20 6.60 -7.99
CA ALA A 234 -17.58 6.77 -6.69
C ALA A 234 -17.39 8.26 -6.38
N GLU A 235 -16.93 8.56 -5.16
CA GLU A 235 -16.52 9.90 -4.79
C GLU A 235 -15.41 10.43 -5.71
N PRO A 236 -15.38 11.75 -6.00
CA PRO A 236 -14.29 12.34 -6.78
C PRO A 236 -12.91 11.98 -6.22
N ARG A 237 -11.95 11.76 -7.12
CA ARG A 237 -10.56 11.42 -6.79
C ARG A 237 -10.36 10.11 -6.02
N ASN A 238 -11.32 9.19 -6.09
CA ASN A 238 -11.16 7.86 -5.52
C ASN A 238 -10.23 6.97 -6.39
N PRO A 239 -9.04 6.57 -5.91
CA PRO A 239 -8.11 5.76 -6.68
C PRO A 239 -8.63 4.34 -6.96
N SER A 240 -9.39 3.74 -6.03
CA SER A 240 -10.02 2.44 -6.22
C SER A 240 -11.03 2.46 -7.38
N ALA A 241 -11.78 3.54 -7.55
CA ALA A 241 -12.73 3.65 -8.66
C ALA A 241 -12.03 3.66 -10.03
N VAL A 242 -10.91 4.39 -10.13
CA VAL A 242 -10.09 4.42 -11.35
C VAL A 242 -9.54 3.03 -11.68
N LEU A 243 -9.02 2.33 -10.66
CA LEU A 243 -8.51 0.97 -10.82
C LEU A 243 -9.61 -0.02 -11.21
N LEU A 244 -10.81 0.08 -10.63
CA LEU A 244 -11.94 -0.78 -10.98
C LEU A 244 -12.41 -0.54 -12.41
N GLY A 245 -12.48 0.72 -12.87
CA GLY A 245 -12.84 1.06 -14.25
C GLY A 245 -11.83 0.53 -15.28
N GLY A 246 -10.54 0.47 -14.92
CA GLY A 246 -9.48 -0.07 -15.78
C GLY A 246 -9.34 -1.60 -15.74
N TRP A 247 -9.86 -2.26 -14.70
CA TRP A 247 -9.65 -3.70 -14.49
C TRP A 247 -10.24 -4.61 -15.58
N PRO A 248 -11.49 -4.41 -16.04
CA PRO A 248 -12.10 -5.27 -17.06
C PRO A 248 -11.28 -5.36 -18.36
N ALA A 249 -10.63 -4.26 -18.75
CA ALA A 249 -9.79 -4.19 -19.94
C ALA A 249 -8.54 -5.09 -19.84
N GLY A 250 -8.01 -5.31 -18.63
CA GLY A 250 -6.88 -6.20 -18.39
C GLY A 250 -7.27 -7.68 -18.27
N SER A 251 -8.46 -7.99 -17.74
CA SER A 251 -8.97 -9.37 -17.61
C SER A 251 -9.53 -9.94 -18.91
N ALA A 252 -9.88 -9.10 -19.89
CA ALA A 252 -10.32 -9.52 -21.23
C ALA A 252 -9.20 -10.11 -22.10
N CYS A 253 -7.93 -10.07 -21.66
CA CYS A 253 -6.82 -10.82 -22.28
C CYS A 253 -6.89 -12.33 -21.96
N ARG A 254 -8.04 -12.95 -22.19
CA ARG A 254 -8.18 -14.39 -22.47
C ARG A 254 -9.40 -14.70 -23.33
N ALA A 255 -9.75 -13.81 -24.26
CA ALA A 255 -10.59 -14.21 -25.39
C ALA A 255 -9.78 -15.15 -26.29
N SER A 256 -10.13 -16.43 -26.28
CA SER A 256 -9.54 -17.42 -27.19
C SER A 256 -9.56 -16.92 -28.63
N ARG A 257 -8.38 -16.72 -29.24
CA ARG A 257 -8.26 -16.61 -30.68
C ARG A 257 -8.63 -17.96 -31.27
N ARG A 258 -9.87 -18.12 -31.77
CA ARG A 258 -10.12 -19.17 -32.77
C ARG A 258 -9.42 -18.77 -34.05
N SER A 259 -8.25 -19.36 -34.30
CA SER A 259 -7.70 -19.41 -35.64
C SER A 259 -8.65 -20.24 -36.51
N ARG A 260 -9.31 -19.62 -37.49
CA ARG A 260 -9.84 -20.38 -38.63
C ARG A 260 -8.65 -20.82 -39.48
N ALA A 261 -8.13 -22.00 -39.17
CA ALA A 261 -7.27 -22.76 -40.06
C ALA A 261 -8.02 -24.02 -40.48
N GLY A 262 -8.41 -24.07 -41.75
CA GLY A 262 -8.64 -25.29 -42.53
C GLY A 262 -9.80 -26.20 -42.13
N CYS A 263 -10.99 -25.94 -42.71
CA CYS A 263 -11.76 -27.03 -43.31
C CYS A 263 -11.98 -26.67 -44.78
N THR A 264 -11.12 -27.23 -45.61
CA THR A 264 -11.37 -27.49 -47.03
C THR A 264 -12.50 -28.50 -47.18
N GLY A 265 -13.48 -28.23 -48.05
CA GLY A 265 -14.36 -29.27 -48.61
C GLY A 265 -15.81 -28.86 -48.88
N ALA A 266 -16.11 -28.58 -50.17
CA ALA A 266 -17.41 -28.67 -50.87
C ALA A 266 -18.60 -27.79 -50.38
N ALA A 267 -19.38 -27.08 -51.20
CA ALA A 267 -19.55 -27.01 -52.65
C ALA A 267 -20.11 -25.61 -53.03
N ARG A 268 -19.80 -25.15 -54.26
CA ARG A 268 -20.39 -23.94 -54.89
C ARG A 268 -21.84 -24.19 -55.36
N PRO A 269 -22.59 -23.13 -55.71
CA PRO A 269 -22.77 -22.91 -57.14
C PRO A 269 -22.36 -21.50 -57.60
N ASN A 270 -21.78 -21.47 -58.80
CA ASN A 270 -21.12 -20.35 -59.47
C ASN A 270 -21.98 -19.09 -59.66
N CYS A 271 -21.37 -17.92 -59.41
CA CYS A 271 -21.52 -16.75 -60.27
C CYS A 271 -20.17 -16.03 -60.40
N SER A 272 -19.84 -15.67 -61.64
CA SER A 272 -18.51 -15.24 -62.12
C SER A 272 -18.21 -13.75 -61.92
N PRO A 273 -16.93 -13.33 -61.98
CA PRO A 273 -16.49 -11.96 -61.70
C PRO A 273 -16.31 -11.13 -62.98
N ARG A 274 -16.81 -9.89 -63.00
CA ARG A 274 -16.29 -8.81 -63.85
C ARG A 274 -16.29 -7.48 -63.08
N ASN A 275 -15.09 -6.91 -62.99
CA ASN A 275 -14.78 -5.50 -62.73
C ASN A 275 -14.99 -4.93 -61.32
N CYS A 276 -14.00 -5.16 -60.43
CA CYS A 276 -13.54 -4.11 -59.52
C CYS A 276 -12.37 -3.38 -60.18
N GLY A 277 -12.66 -2.24 -60.81
CA GLY A 277 -11.68 -1.27 -61.28
C GLY A 277 -11.71 -0.03 -60.39
N ALA A 278 -10.53 0.46 -60.01
CA ALA A 278 -10.28 1.57 -59.11
C ALA A 278 -10.96 2.90 -59.51
N SER A 279 -11.30 3.74 -58.52
CA SER A 279 -11.37 5.20 -58.71
C SER A 279 -11.29 5.97 -57.38
N ASN A 280 -10.30 6.86 -57.30
CA ASN A 280 -10.18 7.95 -56.34
C ASN A 280 -11.28 9.00 -56.56
N ARG A 281 -11.84 9.57 -55.48
CA ARG A 281 -12.26 10.99 -55.48
C ARG A 281 -12.39 11.59 -54.08
N MET A 282 -11.60 12.64 -53.83
CA MET A 282 -11.81 13.64 -52.78
C MET A 282 -13.06 14.48 -53.08
N THR A 283 -13.75 14.94 -52.02
CA THR A 283 -14.35 16.28 -51.96
C THR A 283 -14.55 16.72 -50.51
N SER A 284 -14.16 17.96 -50.23
CA SER A 284 -14.41 18.82 -49.06
C SER A 284 -15.92 18.96 -48.75
N THR A 285 -16.42 19.39 -47.58
CA THR A 285 -16.31 20.70 -46.88
C THR A 285 -17.26 20.57 -45.65
N GLU A 286 -16.93 20.90 -44.40
CA GLU A 286 -17.33 22.12 -43.66
C GLU A 286 -17.14 21.90 -42.12
N ARG A 287 -16.89 22.99 -41.38
CA ARG A 287 -16.82 23.16 -39.91
C ARG A 287 -17.87 24.24 -39.52
N PRO A 288 -18.11 24.63 -38.25
CA PRO A 288 -18.15 23.90 -36.95
C PRO A 288 -19.37 24.32 -36.06
N SER A 289 -19.72 23.59 -34.98
CA SER A 289 -20.35 24.19 -33.78
C SER A 289 -20.43 23.27 -32.55
N SER A 290 -19.75 23.72 -31.48
CA SER A 290 -20.06 23.69 -30.04
C SER A 290 -21.01 22.65 -29.41
N GLY A 291 -20.52 22.01 -28.34
CA GLY A 291 -21.25 21.85 -27.07
C GLY A 291 -21.46 20.43 -26.55
N GLY A 292 -20.82 20.08 -25.42
CA GLY A 292 -21.40 19.15 -24.45
C GLY A 292 -20.59 17.91 -24.04
N ARG A 293 -20.36 17.81 -22.72
CA ARG A 293 -20.13 16.61 -21.90
C ARG A 293 -18.82 15.84 -22.12
N GLY A 294 -17.93 15.95 -21.14
CA GLY A 294 -16.73 15.12 -21.02
C GLY A 294 -17.10 13.68 -20.68
N VAL A 295 -17.24 12.84 -21.70
CA VAL A 295 -17.17 11.38 -21.59
C VAL A 295 -15.76 11.00 -22.00
N SER A 296 -14.94 10.53 -21.07
CA SER A 296 -13.63 9.99 -21.40
C SER A 296 -13.82 8.56 -21.91
N SER A 297 -13.97 8.38 -23.22
CA SER A 297 -13.73 7.08 -23.85
C SER A 297 -12.23 6.94 -24.05
N CYS A 298 -11.56 6.14 -23.22
CA CYS A 298 -10.18 5.76 -23.46
C CYS A 298 -10.16 4.56 -24.41
N ALA A 299 -9.78 4.82 -25.66
CA ALA A 299 -9.16 3.79 -26.50
C ALA A 299 -7.80 3.45 -25.90
N VAL A 300 -7.56 2.18 -25.61
CA VAL A 300 -6.31 1.67 -25.02
C VAL A 300 -5.34 1.28 -26.14
N PRO A 301 -4.03 1.59 -26.03
CA PRO A 301 -2.99 1.06 -26.92
C PRO A 301 -2.69 -0.43 -26.70
#